data_AF-A0A4Q5QHY0-F1
#
_entry.id   AF-A0A4Q5QHY0-F1
#
_cell.length_a   1.000
_cell.length_b   1.000
_cell.length_c   1.000
_cell.angle_alpha   90.00
_cell.angle_beta   90.00
_cell.angle_gamma   90.00
#
_symmetry.space_group_name_H-M   'P 1'
#
loop_
_entity.id
_entity.type
_entity.pdbx_description
1 polymer ?
#
loop_
_entity_poly.entity_id
_entity_poly.type
_entity_poly.pdbx_seq_one_letter_code
_entity_poly.pdbx_strand_id
1 'polypeptide(L)'
;AIIEQTSVMDFKGGVQQAYVEQDVADNIAADPIVQYMSKAELKKAIDNTKKEMLKAAKDMDFLGAAKLRDEMFALEKMMSEKF
;
A
#
# COMPACT_ATOMS: atom_id res chain seq x y z
N ALA A 1 -3.07 -56.76 17.51
CA ALA A 1 -3.22 -55.42 16.91
C ALA A 1 -3.93 -54.52 17.91
N ILE A 2 -3.21 -53.59 18.54
CA ILE A 2 -3.70 -52.24 18.87
C ILE A 2 -2.46 -51.35 18.69
N ILE A 3 -2.62 -50.40 17.79
CA ILE A 3 -1.56 -49.60 17.18
C ILE A 3 -1.22 -48.43 18.11
N GLU A 4 0.09 -48.13 18.13
CA GLU A 4 0.79 -47.07 18.83
C GLU A 4 0.03 -45.74 18.82
N GLN A 5 -0.23 -45.21 20.03
CA GLN A 5 -0.61 -43.83 20.25
C GLN A 5 0.62 -42.94 20.01
N THR A 6 0.86 -42.52 18.77
CA THR A 6 1.71 -41.36 18.52
C THR A 6 0.87 -40.11 18.74
N SER A 7 1.14 -39.43 19.86
CA SER A 7 0.62 -38.12 20.19
C SER A 7 0.87 -37.16 19.02
N VAL A 8 -0.20 -36.73 18.37
CA VAL A 8 -0.15 -35.61 17.44
C VAL A 8 0.08 -34.36 18.28
N MET A 9 1.29 -33.79 18.20
CA MET A 9 1.57 -32.45 18.70
C MET A 9 0.59 -31.48 18.06
N ASP A 10 -0.29 -30.93 18.89
CA ASP A 10 -1.24 -29.87 18.56
C ASP A 10 -0.43 -28.60 18.21
N PHE A 11 -0.25 -28.33 16.92
CA PHE A 11 0.38 -27.10 16.42
C PHE A 11 -0.58 -25.92 16.61
N LYS A 12 -0.88 -25.59 17.87
CA LYS A 12 -1.53 -24.36 18.28
C LYS A 12 -0.44 -23.34 18.62
N GLY A 13 0.39 -23.02 17.63
CA GLY A 13 1.63 -22.28 17.85
C GLY A 13 1.95 -21.32 16.72
N GLY A 14 1.17 -20.24 16.65
CA GLY A 14 1.49 -19.07 15.84
C GLY A 14 1.18 -19.25 14.36
N VAL A 15 -0.03 -18.86 13.96
CA VAL A 15 -0.19 -18.28 12.62
C VAL A 15 0.85 -17.17 12.59
N GLN A 16 1.96 -17.38 11.88
CA GLN A 16 2.88 -16.28 11.57
C GLN A 16 1.97 -15.29 10.86
N GLN A 17 1.58 -14.24 11.58
CA GLN A 17 0.80 -13.15 11.02
C GLN A 17 1.69 -12.65 9.89
N ALA A 18 1.33 -13.01 8.65
CA ALA A 18 1.95 -12.42 7.49
C ALA A 18 1.86 -10.92 7.72
N TYR A 19 2.99 -10.23 7.66
CA TYR A 19 3.00 -8.79 7.83
C TYR A 19 2.03 -8.21 6.79
N VAL A 20 0.86 -7.79 7.26
CA VAL A 20 -0.11 -7.06 6.46
C VAL A 20 0.37 -5.63 6.54
N GLU A 21 1.03 -5.18 5.48
CA GLU A 21 1.37 -3.77 5.32
C GLU A 21 0.06 -2.99 5.43
N GLN A 22 -0.04 -2.10 6.42
CA GLN A 22 -1.24 -1.27 6.59
C GLN A 22 -1.53 -0.55 5.28
N ASP A 23 -2.81 -0.50 4.90
CA ASP A 23 -3.27 0.12 3.67
C ASP A 23 -2.55 1.46 3.46
N VAL A 24 -1.88 1.61 2.33
CA VAL A 24 -1.17 2.86 1.94
C VAL A 24 -2.08 4.09 2.01
N ALA A 25 -3.40 3.88 1.86
CA ALA A 25 -4.42 4.91 2.04
C ALA A 25 -4.43 5.50 3.46
N ASP A 26 -4.23 4.68 4.51
CA ASP A 26 -4.22 5.13 5.91
C ASP A 26 -2.95 5.95 6.21
N ASN A 27 -1.82 5.60 5.59
CA ASN A 27 -0.56 6.33 5.75
C ASN A 27 -0.58 7.70 5.04
N ILE A 28 -1.20 7.80 3.86
CA ILE A 28 -1.34 9.07 3.14
C ILE A 28 -2.39 9.99 3.78
N ALA A 29 -3.39 9.43 4.46
CA ALA A 29 -4.31 10.20 5.29
C ALA A 29 -3.66 10.77 6.56
N ALA A 30 -2.51 10.28 7.01
CA ALA A 30 -1.84 10.78 8.23
C ALA A 30 -1.10 12.11 8.01
N ASP A 31 -0.84 12.51 6.76
CA ASP A 31 -0.15 13.75 6.44
C ASP A 31 -1.17 14.89 6.28
N PRO A 32 -1.24 15.85 7.24
CA PRO A 32 -2.34 16.83 7.29
C PRO A 32 -2.41 17.68 6.02
N ILE A 33 -1.31 17.88 5.31
CA ILE A 33 -1.25 18.73 4.11
C ILE A 33 -2.16 18.18 3.01
N VAL A 34 -2.13 16.87 2.78
CA VAL A 34 -2.91 16.23 1.71
C VAL A 34 -4.41 16.30 2.02
N GLN A 35 -4.77 16.20 3.30
CA GLN A 35 -6.16 16.38 3.76
C GLN A 35 -6.71 17.79 3.50
N TYR A 36 -5.87 18.82 3.44
CA TYR A 36 -6.32 20.21 3.21
C TYR A 36 -6.19 20.68 1.76
N MET A 37 -5.61 19.88 0.87
CA MET A 37 -5.49 20.23 -0.55
C MET A 37 -6.85 20.44 -1.23
N SER A 38 -6.91 21.42 -2.13
CA SER A 38 -8.01 21.65 -3.05
C SER A 38 -8.04 20.61 -4.17
N LYS A 39 -9.19 20.47 -4.86
CA LYS A 39 -9.33 19.54 -6.01
C LYS A 39 -8.28 19.77 -7.10
N ALA A 40 -7.90 21.03 -7.33
CA ALA A 40 -6.90 21.39 -8.33
C ALA A 40 -5.47 21.00 -7.90
N GLU A 41 -5.14 21.19 -6.63
CA GLU A 41 -3.84 20.79 -6.08
C GLU A 41 -3.68 19.27 -6.05
N LEU A 42 -4.75 18.55 -5.66
CA LEU A 42 -4.73 17.10 -5.63
C LEU A 42 -4.57 16.49 -7.03
N LYS A 43 -5.28 17.05 -8.02
CA LYS A 43 -5.09 16.67 -9.43
C LYS A 43 -3.66 16.90 -9.92
N LYS A 44 -3.07 18.05 -9.55
CA LYS A 44 -1.68 18.36 -9.89
C LYS A 44 -0.70 17.41 -9.23
N ALA A 45 -0.94 17.01 -7.98
CA ALA A 45 -0.14 16.03 -7.27
C ALA A 45 -0.18 14.67 -7.99
N ILE A 46 -1.37 14.16 -8.31
CA ILE A 46 -1.56 12.91 -9.08
C ILE A 46 -0.80 12.96 -10.41
N ASP A 47 -0.94 14.05 -11.18
CA ASP A 47 -0.25 14.22 -12.46
C ASP A 47 1.29 14.24 -12.31
N ASN A 48 1.80 14.81 -11.22
CA ASN A 48 3.23 14.84 -10.93
C ASN A 48 3.75 13.47 -10.52
N THR A 49 3.09 12.79 -9.58
CA THR A 49 3.44 11.43 -9.13
C THR A 49 3.44 10.46 -10.32
N LYS A 50 2.47 10.59 -11.24
CA LYS A 50 2.43 9.80 -12.48
C LYS A 50 3.65 10.05 -13.37
N LYS A 51 4.10 11.30 -13.52
CA LYS A 51 5.30 11.63 -14.30
C LYS A 51 6.56 11.05 -13.66
N GLU A 52 6.67 11.13 -12.34
CA GLU A 52 7.80 10.57 -11.60
C GLU A 52 7.83 9.04 -11.71
N MET A 53 6.67 8.39 -11.60
CA MET A 53 6.53 6.95 -11.82
C MET A 53 7.02 6.54 -13.21
N LEU A 54 6.60 7.26 -14.26
CA LEU A 54 7.02 6.99 -15.63
C LEU A 54 8.52 7.22 -15.83
N LYS A 55 9.08 8.23 -15.17
CA LYS A 55 10.52 8.49 -15.17
C LYS A 55 11.29 7.35 -14.50
N ALA A 56 10.88 6.94 -13.29
CA ALA A 56 11.49 5.82 -12.58
C ALA A 56 11.42 4.52 -13.41
N ALA A 57 10.28 4.23 -14.02
CA ALA A 57 10.11 3.08 -14.91
C ALA A 57 11.04 3.14 -16.14
N LYS A 58 11.23 4.34 -16.73
CA LYS A 58 12.14 4.56 -17.85
C LYS A 58 13.60 4.36 -17.45
N ASP A 59 13.95 4.75 -16.23
CA ASP A 59 15.28 4.61 -15.64
C ASP A 59 15.52 3.19 -15.06
N MET A 60 14.61 2.25 -15.31
CA MET A 60 14.62 0.85 -14.82
C MET A 60 14.54 0.71 -13.28
N ASP A 61 14.13 1.77 -12.58
CA ASP A 61 13.82 1.72 -11.15
C ASP A 61 12.37 1.25 -10.93
N PHE A 62 12.16 -0.06 -11.10
CA PHE A 62 10.83 -0.66 -10.96
C PHE A 62 10.30 -0.66 -9.53
N LEU A 63 11.20 -0.68 -8.53
CA LEU A 63 10.79 -0.63 -7.13
C LEU A 63 10.28 0.78 -6.78
N GLY A 64 11.00 1.82 -7.21
CA GLY A 64 10.54 3.21 -7.09
C GLY A 64 9.24 3.45 -7.84
N ALA A 65 9.13 2.94 -9.07
CA ALA A 65 7.90 3.06 -9.86
C ALA A 65 6.70 2.35 -9.19
N ALA A 66 6.90 1.19 -8.57
CA ALA A 66 5.84 0.48 -7.84
C ALA A 66 5.33 1.31 -6.64
N LYS A 67 6.24 1.91 -5.87
CA LYS A 67 5.87 2.79 -4.74
C LYS A 67 5.09 4.02 -5.21
N LEU A 68 5.57 4.68 -6.27
CA LEU A 68 4.91 5.87 -6.83
C LEU A 68 3.52 5.54 -7.40
N ARG A 69 3.32 4.32 -7.93
CA ARG A 69 2.00 3.84 -8.36
C ARG A 69 1.04 3.73 -7.18
N ASP A 70 1.49 3.11 -6.08
CA ASP A 70 0.63 2.88 -4.91
C ASP A 70 0.28 4.22 -4.24
N GLU A 71 1.23 5.17 -4.20
CA GLU A 71 0.99 6.56 -3.77
C GLU A 71 0.00 7.29 -4.68
N MET A 72 0.16 7.20 -6.00
CA MET A 72 -0.75 7.80 -6.97
C MET A 72 -2.19 7.29 -6.77
N PHE A 73 -2.38 5.99 -6.53
CA PHE A 73 -3.70 5.42 -6.29
C PHE A 73 -4.32 5.86 -4.96
N ALA A 74 -3.52 6.03 -3.92
CA ALA A 74 -4.02 6.58 -2.66
C ALA A 74 -4.46 8.06 -2.84
N LEU A 75 -3.74 8.86 -3.63
CA LEU A 75 -4.16 10.22 -3.98
C LEU A 75 -5.45 10.23 -4.81
N GLU A 76 -5.58 9.33 -5.80
CA GLU A 76 -6.81 9.18 -6.59
C GLU A 76 -8.01 8.78 -5.71
N LYS A 77 -7.81 7.82 -4.78
CA LYS A 77 -8.83 7.40 -3.82
C LYS A 77 -9.27 8.57 -2.94
N MET A 78 -8.31 9.33 -2.39
CA MET A 78 -8.61 10.52 -1.58
C MET A 78 -9.38 11.58 -2.39
N MET A 79 -9.03 11.78 -3.67
CA MET A 79 -9.76 12.69 -4.55
C MET A 79 -11.23 12.28 -4.69
N SER A 80 -11.47 10.99 -4.89
CA SER A 80 -12.81 10.43 -5.08
C SER A 80 -13.64 10.41 -3.80
N GLU A 81 -13.01 10.29 -2.64
CA GLU A 81 -13.71 10.32 -1.35
C GLU A 81 -14.06 11.75 -0.92
N LYS A 82 -13.24 12.74 -1.31
CA LYS A 82 -13.39 14.15 -0.89
C LYS A 82 -14.22 15.01 -1.85
N PHE A 83 -14.27 14.70 -3.15
CA PHE A 83 -14.86 15.55 -4.20
C PHE A 83 -15.67 14.80 -5.24
#